data_AF-A0A482VA25-F1
#
_entry.id   AF-A0A482VA25-F1
#
_cell.length_a   1.000
_cell.length_b   1.000
_cell.length_c   1.000
_cell.angle_alpha   90.00
_cell.angle_beta   90.00
_cell.angle_gamma   90.00
#
_symmetry.space_group_name_H-M   'P 1'
#
loop_
_entity.id
_entity.type
_entity.pdbx_description
1 polymer ?
#
loop_
_entity_poly.entity_id
_entity_poly.type
_entity_poly.pdbx_seq_one_letter_code
_entity_poly.pdbx_strand_id
1 'polypeptide(L)'
;MCNDREVPSFNSARQQPPSNSDDAKTAVEIIKPPWATITYYELTSRVGESFKCHSNTVYVDGHTNPDKNKHLRRFRLGDVTNPGRSFDVINVRKQIGGGVRLNYVGGELFARCESESQIFVQSRYYNCVSGYEPDAICRMSKFRCRIMPLFEDSHFVYHLTEAVKQGCEALHELKKMCTIKMSFGRGWGKSDEEDSLVPCWIIIRMEKQLNIIKEVLREMEALGSI
;
A
#
# COMPACT_ATOMS: atom_id res chain seq x y z
N MET A 1 6.76 0.20 -79.61
CA MET A 1 5.79 -0.34 -78.64
C MET A 1 6.57 -1.09 -77.58
N CYS A 2 6.26 -0.76 -76.31
CA CYS A 2 6.56 -1.46 -75.04
C CYS A 2 7.25 -0.55 -74.00
N ASN A 3 6.64 -0.55 -72.82
CA ASN A 3 6.64 0.44 -71.74
C ASN A 3 7.84 0.38 -70.77
N ASP A 4 7.94 1.46 -69.99
CA ASP A 4 8.73 1.75 -68.80
C ASP A 4 8.70 0.75 -67.63
N ARG A 5 9.67 0.99 -66.71
CA ARG A 5 9.87 0.58 -65.28
C ARG A 5 11.03 -0.41 -65.12
N GLU A 6 12.02 -0.25 -64.24
CA GLU A 6 12.19 0.48 -62.97
C GLU A 6 13.70 0.63 -62.64
N VAL A 7 14.06 1.57 -61.75
CA VAL A 7 15.45 1.91 -61.31
C VAL A 7 15.81 1.20 -60.00
N PRO A 8 17.07 0.79 -59.78
CA PRO A 8 17.62 0.78 -58.42
C PRO A 8 18.90 1.61 -58.22
N SER A 9 18.91 2.32 -57.09
CA SER A 9 19.91 3.26 -56.58
C SER A 9 21.16 2.57 -55.99
N PHE A 10 22.31 3.19 -56.24
CA PHE A 10 23.60 2.96 -55.58
C PHE A 10 23.59 3.44 -54.11
N ASN A 11 24.37 2.78 -53.23
CA ASN A 11 25.27 3.50 -52.31
C ASN A 11 26.31 2.59 -51.64
N SER A 12 27.53 3.11 -51.57
CA SER A 12 28.78 2.45 -51.17
C SER A 12 29.01 2.41 -49.66
N ALA A 13 29.65 1.34 -49.21
CA ALA A 13 30.14 1.13 -47.86
C ALA A 13 31.23 2.13 -47.42
N ARG A 14 31.15 2.58 -46.16
CA ARG A 14 32.28 3.08 -45.37
C ARG A 14 32.22 2.46 -43.97
N GLN A 15 33.24 1.68 -43.63
CA GLN A 15 33.47 1.09 -42.30
C GLN A 15 34.12 2.13 -41.37
N GLN A 16 33.74 2.13 -40.09
CA GLN A 16 34.47 2.79 -38.99
C GLN A 16 34.91 1.75 -37.94
N PRO A 17 36.06 1.95 -37.26
CA PRO A 17 36.70 0.96 -36.39
C PRO A 17 36.12 0.94 -34.96
N PRO A 18 36.42 -0.08 -34.14
CA PRO A 18 35.80 -0.28 -32.84
C PRO A 18 36.52 0.53 -31.75
N SER A 19 35.76 1.28 -30.95
CA SER A 19 36.24 1.85 -29.69
C SER A 19 35.65 1.06 -28.52
N ASN A 20 36.50 0.25 -27.88
CA ASN A 20 36.28 -0.29 -26.54
C ASN A 20 36.38 0.86 -25.52
N SER A 21 35.29 1.12 -24.79
CA SER A 21 35.29 1.47 -23.36
C SER A 21 33.85 1.83 -22.99
N ASP A 22 33.18 0.97 -22.23
CA ASP A 22 32.25 1.48 -21.22
C ASP A 22 32.18 0.44 -20.12
N ASP A 23 32.80 0.84 -19.01
CA ASP A 23 32.82 0.16 -17.75
C ASP A 23 31.42 -0.31 -17.37
N ALA A 24 31.33 -1.60 -17.04
CA ALA A 24 30.26 -2.15 -16.26
C ALA A 24 30.25 -1.48 -14.87
N LYS A 25 29.72 -0.26 -14.78
CA LYS A 25 29.24 0.32 -13.54
C LYS A 25 27.98 -0.45 -13.18
N THR A 26 28.16 -1.53 -12.44
CA THR A 26 27.11 -2.10 -11.59
C THR A 26 26.68 -0.99 -10.62
N ALA A 27 25.72 -0.17 -11.06
CA ALA A 27 24.98 0.70 -10.17
C ALA A 27 24.30 -0.24 -9.17
N VAL A 28 24.79 -0.22 -7.93
CA VAL A 28 24.00 -0.65 -6.80
C VAL A 28 22.78 0.26 -6.82
N GLU A 29 21.67 -0.19 -7.41
CA GLU A 29 20.40 0.51 -7.27
C GLU A 29 20.18 0.65 -5.77
N ILE A 30 20.26 1.88 -5.25
CA ILE A 30 19.88 2.19 -3.89
C ILE A 30 18.38 1.89 -3.84
N ILE A 31 18.03 0.69 -3.40
CA ILE A 31 16.64 0.28 -3.25
C ILE A 31 16.03 1.19 -2.19
N LYS A 32 15.33 2.23 -2.65
CA LYS A 32 14.60 3.14 -1.77
C LYS A 32 13.67 2.29 -0.90
N PRO A 33 13.66 2.46 0.43
CA PRO A 33 12.78 1.68 1.29
C PRO A 33 11.31 1.92 0.89
N PRO A 34 10.44 0.90 1.04
CA PRO A 34 9.03 1.04 0.71
C PRO A 34 8.39 2.11 1.60
N TRP A 35 7.50 2.91 1.03
CA TRP A 35 6.78 3.94 1.79
C TRP A 35 5.75 3.31 2.75
N ALA A 36 5.22 2.13 2.39
CA ALA A 36 4.38 1.33 3.26
C ALA A 36 4.55 -0.17 3.06
N THR A 37 4.13 -0.93 4.06
CA THR A 37 3.93 -2.38 3.97
C THR A 37 2.43 -2.67 4.13
N ILE A 38 1.90 -3.57 3.30
CA ILE A 38 0.53 -4.07 3.41
C ILE A 38 0.57 -5.53 3.84
N THR A 39 -0.17 -5.89 4.87
CA THR A 39 -0.28 -7.27 5.37
C THR A 39 -1.72 -7.72 5.29
N TYR A 40 -1.96 -8.90 4.74
CA TYR A 40 -3.29 -9.47 4.57
C TYR A 40 -3.62 -10.45 5.70
N TYR A 41 -4.89 -10.44 6.09
CA TYR A 41 -5.45 -11.26 7.14
C TYR A 41 -6.76 -11.89 6.67
N GLU A 42 -6.96 -13.12 7.10
CA GLU A 42 -8.23 -13.83 7.00
C GLU A 42 -8.65 -14.20 8.43
N LEU A 43 -9.79 -13.67 8.88
CA LEU A 43 -10.20 -13.73 10.30
C LEU A 43 -9.09 -13.15 11.19
N THR A 44 -8.61 -13.91 12.18
CA THR A 44 -7.55 -13.49 13.10
C THR A 44 -6.14 -13.82 12.60
N SER A 45 -6.01 -14.53 11.48
CA SER A 45 -4.72 -15.06 11.01
C SER A 45 -4.11 -14.20 9.92
N ARG A 46 -2.82 -13.89 10.07
CA ARG A 46 -2.01 -13.31 8.98
C ARG A 46 -1.82 -14.35 7.89
N VAL A 47 -2.09 -14.00 6.64
CA VAL A 47 -2.00 -14.92 5.50
C VAL A 47 -1.12 -14.33 4.41
N GLY A 48 -0.15 -15.14 3.95
CA GLY A 48 0.78 -14.77 2.90
C GLY A 48 1.87 -13.80 3.35
N GLU A 49 2.72 -13.41 2.40
CA GLU A 49 3.77 -12.43 2.62
C GLU A 49 3.23 -11.00 2.66
N SER A 50 3.95 -10.12 3.35
CA SER A 50 3.59 -8.70 3.33
C SER A 50 4.05 -8.05 2.04
N PHE A 51 3.17 -7.29 1.41
CA PHE A 51 3.45 -6.57 0.18
C PHE A 51 4.18 -5.25 0.47
N LYS A 52 5.30 -5.00 -0.23
CA LYS A 52 6.12 -3.80 -0.07
C LYS A 52 5.77 -2.75 -1.13
N CYS A 53 5.34 -1.58 -0.68
CA CYS A 53 4.89 -0.51 -1.57
C CYS A 53 6.07 0.39 -1.96
N HIS A 54 6.63 0.16 -3.15
CA HIS A 54 7.69 1.01 -3.72
C HIS A 54 7.12 2.02 -4.73
N SER A 55 6.09 1.64 -5.48
CA SER A 55 5.41 2.52 -6.44
C SER A 55 4.46 3.49 -5.74
N ASN A 56 4.35 4.73 -6.24
CA ASN A 56 3.39 5.72 -5.74
C ASN A 56 1.93 5.27 -5.91
N THR A 57 1.65 4.42 -6.89
CA THR A 57 0.33 3.80 -7.07
C THR A 57 0.43 2.30 -6.83
N VAL A 58 -0.34 1.81 -5.87
CA VAL A 58 -0.46 0.39 -5.53
C VAL A 58 -1.92 -0.05 -5.64
N TYR A 59 -2.14 -1.28 -6.06
CA TYR A 59 -3.47 -1.89 -6.15
C TYR A 59 -3.53 -3.07 -5.18
N VAL A 60 -4.59 -3.19 -4.40
CA VAL A 60 -4.89 -4.38 -3.61
C VAL A 60 -6.23 -4.91 -4.09
N ASP A 61 -6.23 -6.08 -4.72
CA ASP A 61 -7.41 -6.62 -5.40
C ASP A 61 -7.57 -8.14 -5.21
N GLY A 62 -8.73 -8.65 -5.60
CA GLY A 62 -9.09 -10.07 -5.50
C GLY A 62 -8.79 -10.89 -6.76
N HIS A 63 -8.10 -10.31 -7.75
CA HIS A 63 -7.80 -11.02 -9.00
C HIS A 63 -6.68 -12.04 -8.81
N THR A 64 -6.53 -12.94 -9.77
CA THR A 64 -5.44 -13.90 -9.86
C THR A 64 -4.59 -13.65 -11.10
N ASN A 65 -3.30 -13.98 -11.04
CA ASN A 65 -2.45 -14.01 -12.23
C ASN A 65 -1.38 -15.09 -12.09
N PRO A 66 -1.31 -16.07 -13.02
CA PRO A 66 -0.27 -17.11 -12.96
C PRO A 66 1.16 -16.55 -13.09
N ASP A 67 1.33 -15.37 -13.71
CA ASP A 67 2.63 -14.72 -13.86
C ASP A 67 2.91 -13.74 -12.69
N LYS A 68 3.63 -14.24 -11.67
CA LYS A 68 3.98 -13.48 -10.45
C LYS A 68 4.91 -12.30 -10.71
N ASN A 69 5.70 -12.33 -11.79
CA ASN A 69 6.66 -11.28 -12.11
C ASN A 69 6.01 -10.08 -12.82
N LYS A 70 4.74 -10.21 -13.23
CA LYS A 70 3.98 -9.13 -13.86
C LYS A 70 3.17 -8.31 -12.86
N HIS A 71 3.30 -6.99 -13.01
CA HIS A 71 2.62 -5.96 -12.23
C HIS A 71 3.03 -5.94 -10.75
N LEU A 72 4.32 -5.67 -10.49
CA LEU A 72 4.92 -5.52 -9.16
C LEU A 72 4.22 -4.49 -8.24
N ARG A 73 3.34 -3.64 -8.79
CA ARG A 73 2.52 -2.67 -8.05
C ARG A 73 1.16 -3.19 -7.58
N ARG A 74 0.85 -4.47 -7.79
CA ARG A 74 -0.47 -5.06 -7.54
C ARG A 74 -0.37 -6.22 -6.55
N PHE A 75 -0.87 -6.00 -5.34
CA PHE A 75 -1.06 -7.03 -4.32
C PHE A 75 -2.35 -7.80 -4.60
N ARG A 76 -2.20 -8.96 -5.24
CA ARG A 76 -3.32 -9.83 -5.62
C ARG A 76 -3.64 -10.78 -4.47
N LEU A 77 -4.68 -10.44 -3.72
CA LEU A 77 -5.17 -11.27 -2.64
C LEU A 77 -5.71 -12.61 -3.17
N GLY A 78 -6.19 -12.64 -4.42
CA GLY A 78 -6.66 -13.85 -5.09
C GLY A 78 -5.60 -14.95 -5.17
N ASP A 79 -4.32 -14.59 -5.34
CA ASP A 79 -3.20 -15.53 -5.46
C ASP A 79 -2.68 -16.02 -4.10
N VAL A 80 -3.09 -15.39 -2.99
CA VAL A 80 -2.67 -15.80 -1.64
C VAL A 80 -3.29 -17.16 -1.33
N THR A 81 -2.49 -18.10 -0.82
CA THR A 81 -2.94 -19.45 -0.44
C THR A 81 -3.19 -19.55 1.06
N ASN A 82 -4.31 -20.17 1.44
CA ASN A 82 -4.60 -20.59 2.81
C ASN A 82 -5.46 -21.86 2.75
N PRO A 83 -4.90 -23.03 3.13
CA PRO A 83 -5.64 -24.30 3.10
C PRO A 83 -6.82 -24.34 4.08
N GLY A 84 -6.74 -23.62 5.21
CA GLY A 84 -7.74 -23.62 6.28
C GLY A 84 -8.87 -22.61 6.09
N ARG A 85 -9.17 -22.20 4.85
CA ARG A 85 -10.19 -21.18 4.60
C ARG A 85 -11.59 -21.67 4.93
N SER A 86 -12.32 -20.86 5.71
CA SER A 86 -13.75 -21.06 5.88
C SER A 86 -14.53 -20.64 4.62
N PHE A 87 -15.76 -21.12 4.51
CA PHE A 87 -16.66 -20.78 3.41
C PHE A 87 -16.93 -19.27 3.30
N ASP A 88 -17.09 -18.60 4.45
CA ASP A 88 -17.28 -17.14 4.50
C ASP A 88 -16.10 -16.37 3.91
N VAL A 89 -14.86 -16.78 4.25
CA VAL A 89 -13.64 -16.18 3.69
C VAL A 89 -13.59 -16.39 2.18
N ILE A 90 -13.89 -17.59 1.69
CA ILE A 90 -13.92 -17.89 0.25
C ILE A 90 -14.93 -16.98 -0.48
N ASN A 91 -16.12 -16.79 0.09
CA ASN A 91 -17.15 -15.96 -0.50
C ASN A 91 -16.78 -14.47 -0.53
N VAL A 92 -16.25 -13.93 0.57
CA VAL A 92 -15.80 -12.53 0.61
C VAL A 92 -14.64 -12.28 -0.36
N ARG A 93 -13.68 -13.21 -0.47
CA ARG A 93 -12.56 -13.10 -1.42
C ARG A 93 -13.02 -12.91 -2.87
N LYS A 94 -14.08 -13.64 -3.28
CA LYS A 94 -14.68 -13.51 -4.62
C LYS A 94 -15.29 -12.12 -4.86
N GLN A 95 -15.74 -11.45 -3.80
CA GLN A 95 -16.38 -10.14 -3.87
C GLN A 95 -15.39 -8.97 -3.84
N ILE A 96 -14.11 -9.19 -3.47
CA ILE A 96 -13.10 -8.12 -3.44
C ILE A 96 -13.00 -7.44 -4.81
N GLY A 97 -13.00 -8.22 -5.90
CA GLY A 97 -12.93 -7.69 -7.28
C GLY A 97 -11.75 -6.74 -7.46
N GLY A 98 -12.01 -5.54 -8.00
CA GLY A 98 -10.99 -4.50 -8.16
C GLY A 98 -10.40 -3.94 -6.86
N GLY A 99 -11.01 -4.24 -5.71
CA GLY A 99 -10.50 -3.91 -4.38
C GLY A 99 -10.28 -2.41 -4.15
N VAL A 100 -9.06 -2.04 -3.73
CA VAL A 100 -8.67 -0.66 -3.44
C VAL A 100 -7.42 -0.27 -4.22
N ARG A 101 -7.42 0.97 -4.73
CA ARG A 101 -6.23 1.63 -5.27
C ARG A 101 -5.70 2.63 -4.25
N LEU A 102 -4.43 2.51 -3.92
CA LEU A 102 -3.71 3.40 -3.02
C LEU A 102 -2.79 4.31 -3.83
N ASN A 103 -2.84 5.61 -3.55
CA ASN A 103 -2.04 6.62 -4.20
C ASN A 103 -1.28 7.43 -3.12
N TYR A 104 0.04 7.26 -3.05
CA TYR A 104 0.92 8.04 -2.20
C TYR A 104 1.71 9.04 -3.06
N VAL A 105 1.30 10.31 -3.03
CA VAL A 105 1.85 11.39 -3.87
C VAL A 105 1.91 12.66 -3.02
N GLY A 106 3.00 13.42 -3.13
CA GLY A 106 3.12 14.70 -2.41
C GLY A 106 3.15 14.60 -0.88
N GLY A 107 3.36 13.40 -0.32
CA GLY A 107 3.25 13.17 1.13
C GLY A 107 1.83 12.83 1.60
N GLU A 108 0.87 12.69 0.69
CA GLU A 108 -0.51 12.35 0.99
C GLU A 108 -0.85 10.95 0.49
N LEU A 109 -1.53 10.15 1.32
CA LEU A 109 -2.06 8.85 0.95
C LEU A 109 -3.56 8.93 0.73
N PHE A 110 -4.02 8.55 -0.47
CA PHE A 110 -5.43 8.40 -0.78
C PHE A 110 -5.77 6.95 -1.09
N ALA A 111 -6.92 6.48 -0.61
CA ALA A 111 -7.55 5.26 -1.07
C ALA A 111 -8.71 5.57 -2.01
N ARG A 112 -8.79 4.83 -3.12
CA ARG A 112 -9.93 4.83 -4.03
C ARG A 112 -10.57 3.45 -4.06
N CYS A 113 -11.89 3.40 -3.91
CA CYS A 113 -12.67 2.18 -4.10
C CYS A 113 -12.76 1.80 -5.57
N GLU A 114 -12.26 0.61 -5.90
CA GLU A 114 -12.43 -0.02 -7.21
C GLU A 114 -13.27 -1.32 -7.11
N SER A 115 -13.59 -1.78 -5.89
CA SER A 115 -14.49 -2.90 -5.61
C SER A 115 -15.96 -2.55 -5.87
N GLU A 116 -16.76 -3.54 -6.26
CA GLU A 116 -18.24 -3.41 -6.27
C GLU A 116 -18.81 -3.49 -4.84
N SER A 117 -18.10 -4.17 -3.94
CA SER A 117 -18.49 -4.29 -2.54
C SER A 117 -17.99 -3.13 -1.70
N GLN A 118 -18.62 -2.93 -0.54
CA GLN A 118 -18.18 -1.92 0.42
C GLN A 118 -16.82 -2.30 1.02
N ILE A 119 -16.02 -1.27 1.27
CA ILE A 119 -14.77 -1.34 2.01
C ILE A 119 -14.93 -0.54 3.29
N PHE A 120 -14.48 -1.10 4.40
CA PHE A 120 -14.57 -0.47 5.71
C PHE A 120 -13.17 -0.11 6.16
N VAL A 121 -13.00 1.11 6.67
CA VAL A 121 -11.69 1.71 6.89
C VAL A 121 -11.62 2.25 8.31
N GLN A 122 -10.61 1.82 9.05
CA GLN A 122 -10.20 2.41 10.32
C GLN A 122 -8.91 3.21 10.07
N SER A 123 -9.05 4.53 9.95
CA SER A 123 -7.91 5.45 9.85
C SER A 123 -8.07 6.55 10.88
N ARG A 124 -7.17 6.57 11.88
CA ARG A 124 -7.17 7.62 12.90
C ARG A 124 -6.91 9.00 12.32
N TYR A 125 -6.13 9.09 11.25
CA TYR A 125 -5.95 10.35 10.52
C TYR A 125 -7.28 10.83 9.94
N TYR A 126 -7.98 9.99 9.17
CA TYR A 126 -9.24 10.36 8.54
C TYR A 126 -10.30 10.72 9.59
N ASN A 127 -10.37 9.95 10.66
CA ASN A 127 -11.29 10.19 11.77
C ASN A 127 -11.00 11.52 12.45
N CYS A 128 -9.73 11.83 12.74
CA CYS A 128 -9.33 13.10 13.35
C CYS A 128 -9.72 14.29 12.48
N VAL A 129 -9.36 14.30 11.18
CA VAL A 129 -9.68 15.44 10.30
C VAL A 129 -11.18 15.56 9.99
N SER A 130 -11.95 14.48 10.17
CA SER A 130 -13.40 14.46 9.97
C SER A 130 -14.21 14.68 11.26
N GLY A 131 -13.54 14.82 12.41
CA GLY A 131 -14.21 14.97 13.72
C GLY A 131 -14.90 13.71 14.23
N TYR A 132 -14.47 12.52 13.80
CA TYR A 132 -14.95 11.24 14.32
C TYR A 132 -14.07 10.72 15.46
N GLU A 133 -14.63 9.80 16.25
CA GLU A 133 -13.87 9.06 17.26
C GLU A 133 -12.66 8.33 16.64
N PRO A 134 -11.50 8.27 17.32
CA PRO A 134 -10.25 7.77 16.73
C PRO A 134 -10.37 6.39 16.08
N ASP A 135 -11.06 5.46 16.72
CA ASP A 135 -11.18 4.07 16.25
C ASP A 135 -12.47 3.79 15.45
N ALA A 136 -13.21 4.84 15.07
CA ALA A 136 -14.40 4.71 14.24
C ALA A 136 -14.11 4.02 12.89
N ILE A 137 -15.10 3.27 12.40
CA ILE A 137 -15.05 2.56 11.12
C ILE A 137 -15.84 3.33 10.06
N CYS A 138 -15.14 3.89 9.07
CA CYS A 138 -15.73 4.61 7.95
C CYS A 138 -16.01 3.67 6.77
N ARG A 139 -17.09 3.95 6.01
CA ARG A 139 -17.48 3.14 4.85
C ARG A 139 -17.15 3.85 3.54
N MET A 140 -16.53 3.10 2.64
CA MET A 140 -16.18 3.51 1.27
C MET A 140 -16.83 2.55 0.26
N SER A 141 -17.33 3.11 -0.85
CA SER A 141 -17.93 2.36 -1.96
C SER A 141 -17.82 3.18 -3.26
N LYS A 142 -18.21 2.60 -4.40
CA LYS A 142 -18.24 3.34 -5.67
C LYS A 142 -19.19 4.55 -5.67
N PHE A 143 -20.27 4.48 -4.88
CA PHE A 143 -21.33 5.49 -4.84
C PHE A 143 -21.20 6.46 -3.67
N ARG A 144 -20.43 6.11 -2.63
CA ARG A 144 -20.25 6.92 -1.41
C ARG A 144 -18.79 6.90 -0.99
N CYS A 145 -18.20 8.07 -0.76
CA CYS A 145 -16.81 8.23 -0.33
C CYS A 145 -15.86 7.40 -1.20
N ARG A 146 -15.97 7.57 -2.53
CA ARG A 146 -15.18 6.78 -3.49
C ARG A 146 -13.68 7.00 -3.33
N ILE A 147 -13.27 8.17 -2.86
CA ILE A 147 -11.89 8.55 -2.57
C ILE A 147 -11.84 9.03 -1.12
N MET A 148 -10.90 8.51 -0.34
CA MET A 148 -10.71 8.82 1.07
C MET A 148 -9.24 9.18 1.34
N PRO A 149 -8.94 10.35 1.92
CA PRO A 149 -7.60 10.66 2.40
C PRO A 149 -7.33 9.83 3.66
N LEU A 150 -6.21 9.12 3.70
CA LEU A 150 -5.88 8.17 4.77
C LEU A 150 -4.70 8.61 5.61
N PHE A 151 -3.82 9.47 5.09
CA PHE A 151 -2.62 9.92 5.79
C PHE A 151 -2.03 11.14 5.11
N GLU A 152 -1.33 11.98 5.88
CA GLU A 152 -0.55 13.10 5.37
C GLU A 152 0.73 13.30 6.19
N ASP A 153 1.86 13.47 5.49
CA ASP A 153 3.19 13.68 6.10
C ASP A 153 3.24 14.95 6.97
N SER A 154 2.61 16.04 6.54
CA SER A 154 2.63 17.32 7.28
C SER A 154 1.92 17.18 8.64
N HIS A 155 0.75 16.54 8.64
CA HIS A 155 -0.02 16.24 9.84
C HIS A 155 0.76 15.33 10.79
N PHE A 156 1.44 14.31 10.25
CA PHE A 156 2.32 13.47 11.05
C PHE A 156 3.44 14.27 11.73
N VAL A 157 4.13 15.16 11.00
CA VAL A 157 5.24 15.96 11.57
C VAL A 157 4.74 16.88 12.69
N TYR A 158 3.57 17.50 12.52
CA TYR A 158 2.95 18.30 13.56
C TYR A 158 2.71 17.47 14.83
N HIS A 159 2.04 16.32 14.72
CA HIS A 159 1.72 15.48 15.88
C HIS A 159 2.95 14.80 16.48
N LEU A 160 3.99 14.51 15.68
CA LEU A 160 5.27 14.00 16.20
C LEU A 160 5.92 15.02 17.13
N THR A 161 5.93 16.29 16.75
CA THR A 161 6.51 17.38 17.55
C THR A 161 5.78 17.52 18.89
N GLU A 162 4.46 17.40 18.89
CA GLU A 162 3.66 17.45 20.12
C GLU A 162 3.83 16.19 20.98
N ALA A 163 3.87 15.01 20.34
CA ALA A 163 4.02 13.73 21.05
C ALA A 163 5.36 13.63 21.79
N VAL A 164 6.46 14.11 21.20
CA VAL A 164 7.78 14.14 21.85
C VAL A 164 7.76 14.94 23.16
N LYS A 165 6.99 16.03 23.22
CA LYS A 165 6.86 16.85 24.45
C LYS A 165 6.04 16.16 25.53
N GLN A 166 5.09 15.32 25.14
CA GLN A 166 4.15 14.65 26.05
C GLN A 166 4.68 13.32 26.57
N GLY A 167 5.63 12.70 25.87
CA GLY A 167 6.29 11.46 26.31
C GLY A 167 5.87 10.22 25.51
N CYS A 168 6.27 9.06 26.01
CA CYS A 168 6.17 7.79 25.28
C CYS A 168 4.72 7.41 24.93
N GLU A 169 3.75 7.66 25.82
CA GLU A 169 2.35 7.31 25.58
C GLU A 169 1.79 8.03 24.34
N ALA A 170 2.07 9.33 24.19
CA ALA A 170 1.65 10.10 23.01
C ALA A 170 2.30 9.57 21.72
N LEU A 171 3.57 9.11 21.78
CA LEU A 171 4.23 8.46 20.64
C LEU A 171 3.60 7.11 20.29
N HIS A 172 3.15 6.35 21.28
CA HIS A 172 2.39 5.12 21.05
C HIS A 172 1.05 5.39 20.37
N GLU A 173 0.34 6.46 20.75
CA GLU A 173 -0.88 6.88 20.05
C GLU A 173 -0.60 7.34 18.60
N LEU A 174 0.48 8.09 18.38
CA LEU A 174 0.90 8.49 17.04
C LEU A 174 1.28 7.29 16.16
N LYS A 175 1.88 6.26 16.75
CA LYS A 175 2.17 4.99 16.06
C LYS A 175 0.89 4.31 15.56
N LYS A 176 -0.21 4.40 16.31
CA LYS A 176 -1.52 3.91 15.86
C LYS A 176 -2.03 4.70 14.66
N MET A 177 -1.79 6.02 14.58
CA MET A 177 -2.13 6.84 13.41
C MET A 177 -1.39 6.42 12.13
N CYS A 178 -0.18 5.87 12.26
CA CYS A 178 0.60 5.34 11.14
C CYS A 178 0.17 3.94 10.67
N THR A 179 -0.92 3.40 11.24
CA THR A 179 -1.44 2.07 10.95
C THR A 179 -2.91 2.18 10.55
N ILE A 180 -3.24 1.81 9.32
CA ILE A 180 -4.60 1.86 8.78
C ILE A 180 -5.11 0.43 8.59
N LYS A 181 -6.32 0.13 9.05
CA LYS A 181 -6.97 -1.16 8.77
C LYS A 181 -8.05 -0.98 7.71
N MET A 182 -8.13 -1.91 6.76
CA MET A 182 -9.21 -1.93 5.76
C MET A 182 -9.77 -3.34 5.58
N SER A 183 -11.08 -3.50 5.63
CA SER A 183 -11.76 -4.78 5.39
C SER A 183 -12.65 -4.73 4.16
N PHE A 184 -12.85 -5.90 3.55
CA PHE A 184 -13.61 -6.05 2.33
C PHE A 184 -14.93 -6.78 2.60
N GLY A 185 -16.03 -6.26 2.08
CA GLY A 185 -17.36 -6.88 2.16
C GLY A 185 -18.05 -6.75 3.53
N ARG A 186 -17.33 -7.00 4.62
CA ARG A 186 -17.82 -6.90 6.01
C ARG A 186 -16.93 -5.98 6.84
N GLY A 187 -17.53 -5.07 7.61
CA GLY A 187 -16.84 -4.18 8.53
C GLY A 187 -16.64 -4.79 9.92
N TRP A 188 -15.72 -4.19 10.67
CA TRP A 188 -15.54 -4.42 12.10
C TRP A 188 -16.74 -3.94 12.91
N GLY A 189 -16.96 -4.62 14.03
CA GLY A 189 -18.10 -4.41 14.92
C GLY A 189 -17.82 -3.35 15.97
N LYS A 190 -18.66 -3.29 17.01
CA LYS A 190 -18.39 -2.45 18.20
C LYS A 190 -17.62 -3.21 19.29
N SER A 191 -17.45 -4.52 19.16
CA SER A 191 -16.75 -5.38 20.12
C SER A 191 -15.61 -6.17 19.46
N ASP A 192 -14.56 -6.43 20.23
CA ASP A 192 -13.38 -7.18 19.77
C ASP A 192 -13.71 -8.63 19.32
N GLU A 193 -14.81 -9.20 19.84
CA GLU A 193 -15.31 -10.52 19.45
C GLU A 193 -15.90 -10.49 18.02
N GLU A 194 -16.58 -9.41 17.64
CA GLU A 194 -17.09 -9.22 16.27
C GLU A 194 -15.94 -8.94 15.29
N ASP A 195 -14.85 -8.33 15.76
CA ASP A 195 -13.67 -8.03 14.96
C ASP A 195 -12.93 -9.29 14.50
N SER A 196 -12.95 -10.34 15.32
CA SER A 196 -12.40 -11.66 15.00
C SER A 196 -13.15 -12.38 13.88
N LEU A 197 -14.34 -11.88 13.48
CA LEU A 197 -15.21 -12.46 12.46
C LEU A 197 -15.11 -11.75 11.09
N VAL A 198 -14.21 -10.77 10.95
CA VAL A 198 -14.00 -10.08 9.67
C VAL A 198 -13.25 -11.00 8.69
N PRO A 199 -13.86 -11.46 7.59
CA PRO A 199 -13.30 -12.56 6.81
C PRO A 199 -12.04 -12.20 6.03
N CYS A 200 -11.94 -10.96 5.54
CA CYS A 200 -10.82 -10.51 4.71
C CYS A 200 -10.50 -9.05 5.00
N TRP A 201 -9.26 -8.79 5.43
CA TRP A 201 -8.82 -7.44 5.73
C TRP A 201 -7.32 -7.28 5.59
N ILE A 202 -6.88 -6.04 5.51
CA ILE A 202 -5.47 -5.65 5.40
C ILE A 202 -5.11 -4.64 6.47
N ILE A 203 -3.83 -4.64 6.84
CA ILE A 203 -3.18 -3.56 7.59
C ILE A 203 -2.18 -2.88 6.66
N ILE A 204 -2.31 -1.57 6.52
CA ILE A 204 -1.36 -0.69 5.84
C ILE A 204 -0.54 0.00 6.92
N ARG A 205 0.77 -0.17 6.86
CA ARG A 205 1.74 0.43 7.80
C ARG A 205 2.61 1.44 7.08
N MET A 206 2.57 2.69 7.50
CA MET A 206 3.38 3.78 6.95
C MET A 206 4.83 3.63 7.45
N GLU A 207 5.66 2.89 6.70
CA GLU A 207 6.97 2.42 7.18
C GLU A 207 7.94 3.55 7.46
N LYS A 208 7.95 4.59 6.60
CA LYS A 208 8.79 5.78 6.79
C LYS A 208 8.51 6.42 8.16
N GLN A 209 7.25 6.71 8.45
CA GLN A 209 6.82 7.39 9.68
C GLN A 209 6.97 6.48 10.90
N LEU A 210 6.65 5.20 10.77
CA LEU A 210 6.87 4.22 11.84
C LEU A 210 8.35 4.08 12.21
N ASN A 211 9.28 4.18 11.25
CA ASN A 211 10.70 4.12 11.55
C ASN A 211 11.19 5.40 12.26
N ILE A 212 10.69 6.58 11.87
CA ILE A 212 10.96 7.83 12.60
C ILE A 212 10.51 7.70 14.07
N ILE A 213 9.28 7.22 14.32
CA ILE A 213 8.81 7.01 15.70
C ILE A 213 9.72 6.04 16.47
N LYS A 214 10.17 4.94 15.84
CA LYS A 214 11.08 3.98 16.49
C LYS A 214 12.45 4.58 16.81
N GLU A 215 12.95 5.49 15.99
CA GLU A 215 14.21 6.20 16.25
C GLU A 215 14.05 7.14 17.43
N VAL A 216 13.01 7.96 17.43
CA VAL A 216 12.68 8.88 18.53
C VAL A 216 12.49 8.13 19.86
N LEU A 217 11.72 7.04 19.87
CA LEU A 217 11.53 6.23 21.08
C LEU A 217 12.86 5.71 21.63
N ARG A 218 13.75 5.20 20.77
CA ARG A 218 15.07 4.72 21.18
C ARG A 218 15.94 5.82 21.78
N GLU A 219 15.88 7.03 21.24
CA GLU A 219 16.62 8.19 21.77
C GLU A 219 16.07 8.62 23.13
N MET A 220 14.75 8.67 23.29
CA MET A 220 14.11 9.01 24.57
C MET A 220 14.43 7.97 25.66
N GLU A 221 14.49 6.69 25.31
CA GLU A 221 14.92 5.62 26.20
C GLU A 221 16.39 5.78 26.64
N ALA A 222 17.28 6.13 25.70
CA ALA A 222 18.70 6.33 25.98
C ALA A 222 18.99 7.55 26.87
N LEU A 223 18.13 8.58 26.81
CA LEU A 223 18.25 9.80 27.61
C LEU A 223 17.67 9.68 29.03
N GLY A 224 17.16 8.51 29.41
CA GLY A 224 16.60 8.29 30.76
C GLY A 224 15.37 9.16 31.06
N SER A 225 14.64 9.60 30.03
CA SER A 225 13.38 10.37 30.16
C SER A 225 12.16 9.45 30.31
N ILE A 226 12.35 8.32 31.00
CA ILE A 226 11.30 7.34 31.35
C ILE A 226 11.15 7.29 32.87
#